data_AF-A0A7V2JHS5-F1
#
_entry.id   AF-A0A7V2JHS5-F1
#
_cell.length_a   1.000
_cell.length_b   1.000
_cell.length_c   1.000
_cell.angle_alpha   90.00
_cell.angle_beta   90.00
_cell.angle_gamma   90.00
#
_symmetry.space_group_name_H-M   'P 1'
#
loop_
_entity.id
_entity.type
_entity.pdbx_description
1 polymer ?
#
loop_
_entity_poly.entity_id
_entity_poly.type
_entity_poly.pdbx_seq_one_letter_code
_entity_poly.pdbx_strand_id
1 'polypeptide(L)'
;MNHQIIDEGGGRLVTVEHFMNLSAEINYHLSAEVPNVDALLSLVTGPATVPDHEALRQTMEIVRLGYAQSRRKIGPMAVLHPLRTAALLSRSMRNPNSLDLLGALLHDKDEDLPMHRIPEENRDEFANLFNLLLDKIGNEQQWYLGERLSLLTREKGLSYQKYLVRLLDNAERMPDLLHVKLADRLDNTLDHHIHRPGLLRYNFYRNMFDLFFVPVYKGVRIRQYHFLPEPMEGALLLSQLFKNALFLSLMRITDRCNMDDTTSDLFDAIAVASIREAQWLTLELIATHDQSEMPKLRKQFLETMEYCYHGGATQVHQADDQSKGLAGFFIERFATARGDDRRKAMLDLYNDREYLTRVIVTFIAVFSAFLNDPDFSIEGIDRDGVHAVDVDPTLRDNES
;
A
#
# COMPACT_ATOMS: atom_id res chain seq x y z
N MET A 1 -8.49 -25.87 -3.26
CA MET A 1 -9.70 -25.08 -3.48
C MET A 1 -9.28 -23.71 -3.93
N ASN A 2 -9.70 -23.32 -5.13
CA ASN A 2 -9.47 -21.98 -5.67
C ASN A 2 -10.30 -20.99 -4.84
N HIS A 3 -9.66 -20.07 -4.13
CA HIS A 3 -10.37 -18.90 -3.60
C HIS A 3 -10.59 -17.93 -4.75
N GLN A 4 -11.59 -18.24 -5.59
CA GLN A 4 -12.39 -17.20 -6.20
C GLN A 4 -13.30 -16.67 -5.09
N ILE A 5 -13.02 -15.45 -4.63
CA ILE A 5 -14.00 -14.63 -3.95
C ILE A 5 -14.68 -13.83 -5.07
N ILE A 6 -15.79 -14.35 -5.56
CA ILE A 6 -16.85 -13.67 -6.33
C ILE A 6 -18.12 -14.44 -5.88
N ASP A 7 -19.26 -13.88 -5.48
CA ASP A 7 -20.13 -12.83 -6.02
C ASP A 7 -21.19 -12.55 -4.90
N GLU A 8 -21.80 -11.39 -4.69
CA GLU A 8 -22.82 -10.74 -5.53
C GLU A 8 -22.89 -9.25 -5.12
N GLY A 9 -22.21 -8.36 -5.85
CA GLY A 9 -22.13 -6.95 -5.44
C GLY A 9 -21.22 -6.02 -6.24
N GLY A 10 -20.81 -6.37 -7.47
CA GLY A 10 -20.27 -5.40 -8.42
C GLY A 10 -18.91 -4.74 -8.11
N GLY A 11 -18.20 -5.13 -7.05
CA GLY A 11 -16.79 -4.78 -6.82
C GLY A 11 -15.89 -5.99 -7.05
N ARG A 12 -15.11 -6.01 -8.15
CA ARG A 12 -14.10 -7.07 -8.35
C ARG A 12 -12.86 -6.70 -7.55
N LEU A 13 -12.60 -7.42 -6.45
CA LEU A 13 -11.36 -7.27 -5.68
C LEU A 13 -10.14 -7.42 -6.61
N VAL A 14 -9.31 -6.39 -6.70
CA VAL A 14 -8.12 -6.39 -7.56
C VAL A 14 -7.11 -7.40 -7.02
N THR A 15 -6.83 -8.45 -7.79
CA THR A 15 -5.82 -9.45 -7.42
C THR A 15 -4.41 -8.99 -7.83
N VAL A 16 -3.39 -9.53 -7.16
CA VAL A 16 -1.98 -9.34 -7.55
C VAL A 16 -1.75 -9.69 -9.03
N GLU A 17 -2.35 -10.77 -9.51
CA GLU A 17 -2.24 -11.18 -10.92
C GLU A 17 -2.85 -10.14 -11.86
N HIS A 18 -4.04 -9.63 -11.52
CA HIS A 18 -4.68 -8.55 -12.29
C HIS A 18 -3.82 -7.29 -12.30
N PHE A 19 -3.26 -6.90 -11.16
CA PHE A 19 -2.34 -5.77 -11.04
C PHE A 19 -1.08 -5.95 -11.90
N MET A 20 -0.47 -7.14 -11.87
CA MET A 20 0.72 -7.44 -12.65
C MET A 20 0.46 -7.42 -14.15
N ASN A 21 -0.67 -7.99 -14.60
CA ASN A 21 -1.08 -7.94 -16.00
C ASN A 21 -1.32 -6.49 -16.45
N LEU A 22 -2.07 -5.72 -15.65
CA LEU A 22 -2.32 -4.30 -15.91
C LEU A 22 -1.01 -3.50 -16.00
N SER A 23 -0.09 -3.70 -15.05
CA SER A 23 1.20 -3.02 -15.06
C SER A 23 2.05 -3.41 -16.28
N ALA A 24 2.03 -4.68 -16.68
CA ALA A 24 2.77 -5.17 -17.84
C ALA A 24 2.21 -4.59 -19.15
N GLU A 25 0.89 -4.55 -19.30
CA GLU A 25 0.21 -3.97 -20.46
C GLU A 25 0.49 -2.47 -20.59
N ILE A 26 0.35 -1.70 -19.51
CA ILE A 26 0.66 -0.26 -19.52
C ILE A 26 2.14 -0.06 -19.89
N ASN A 27 3.05 -0.83 -19.28
CA ASN A 27 4.49 -0.72 -19.57
C ASN A 27 4.83 -1.08 -21.02
N TYR A 28 4.14 -2.07 -21.61
CA TYR A 28 4.29 -2.44 -23.02
C TYR A 28 3.94 -1.28 -23.94
N HIS A 29 2.79 -0.63 -23.72
CA HIS A 29 2.36 0.52 -24.52
C HIS A 29 3.28 1.74 -24.35
N LEU A 30 3.78 1.98 -23.14
CA LEU A 30 4.73 3.05 -22.89
C LEU A 30 6.12 2.81 -23.51
N SER A 31 6.46 1.55 -23.81
CA SER A 31 7.74 1.19 -24.43
C SER A 31 7.74 1.33 -25.95
N ALA A 32 6.61 1.68 -26.57
CA ALA A 32 6.53 1.95 -28.00
C ALA A 32 7.31 3.24 -28.36
N GLU A 33 7.89 3.29 -29.56
CA GLU A 33 8.60 4.47 -30.08
C GLU A 33 7.71 5.72 -30.07
N VAL A 34 6.43 5.54 -30.40
CA VAL A 34 5.37 6.53 -30.22
C VAL A 34 4.22 5.87 -29.45
N PRO A 35 4.10 6.12 -28.13
CA PRO A 35 3.00 5.58 -27.33
C PRO A 35 1.63 6.02 -27.87
N ASN A 36 0.72 5.07 -28.05
CA ASN A 36 -0.66 5.35 -28.41
C ASN A 36 -1.45 5.74 -27.13
N VAL A 37 -1.73 7.04 -26.98
CA VAL A 37 -2.42 7.57 -25.80
C VAL A 37 -3.84 7.05 -25.65
N ASP A 38 -4.57 6.86 -26.75
CA ASP A 38 -5.95 6.34 -26.68
C ASP A 38 -5.97 4.88 -26.21
N ALA A 39 -4.99 4.08 -26.63
CA ALA A 39 -4.82 2.72 -26.13
C ALA A 39 -4.46 2.70 -24.64
N LEU A 40 -3.54 3.56 -24.21
CA LEU A 40 -3.19 3.70 -22.79
C LEU A 40 -4.37 4.16 -21.95
N LEU A 41 -5.13 5.14 -22.45
CA LEU A 41 -6.31 5.65 -21.76
C LEU A 41 -7.38 4.57 -21.65
N SER A 42 -7.62 3.77 -22.70
CA SER A 42 -8.50 2.61 -22.64
C SER A 42 -8.09 1.58 -21.59
N LEU A 43 -6.78 1.35 -21.38
CA LEU A 43 -6.29 0.48 -20.31
C LEU A 43 -6.53 1.09 -18.92
N VAL A 44 -6.32 2.40 -18.78
CA VAL A 44 -6.56 3.12 -17.52
C VAL A 44 -8.05 3.09 -17.17
N THR A 45 -8.93 3.54 -18.07
CA THR A 45 -10.38 3.55 -17.82
C THR A 45 -10.98 2.15 -17.71
N GLY A 46 -10.36 1.16 -18.34
CA GLY A 46 -10.86 -0.22 -18.34
C GLY A 46 -12.30 -0.29 -18.86
N PRO A 47 -13.23 -0.98 -18.16
CA PRO A 47 -14.63 -1.08 -18.58
C PRO A 47 -15.45 0.18 -18.29
N ALA A 48 -14.91 1.17 -17.57
CA ALA A 48 -15.66 2.35 -17.19
C ALA A 48 -15.93 3.26 -18.40
N THR A 49 -17.14 3.81 -18.47
CA THR A 49 -17.49 4.85 -19.44
C THR A 49 -17.29 6.21 -18.79
N VAL A 50 -16.43 7.05 -19.36
CA VAL A 50 -16.07 8.35 -18.78
C VAL A 50 -16.48 9.49 -19.73
N PRO A 51 -17.20 10.53 -19.26
CA PRO A 51 -17.85 11.49 -20.14
C PRO A 51 -16.91 12.47 -20.87
N ASP A 52 -15.81 12.91 -20.25
CA ASP A 52 -14.84 13.82 -20.88
C ASP A 52 -13.50 13.11 -21.09
N HIS A 53 -13.40 12.46 -22.24
CA HIS A 53 -12.24 11.69 -22.68
C HIS A 53 -11.09 12.59 -23.17
N GLU A 54 -11.37 13.83 -23.58
CA GLU A 54 -10.38 14.74 -24.14
C GLU A 54 -9.50 15.36 -23.04
N ALA A 55 -10.10 15.78 -21.92
CA ALA A 55 -9.34 16.25 -20.76
C ALA A 55 -8.41 15.14 -20.21
N LEU A 56 -8.88 13.89 -20.21
CA LEU A 56 -8.06 12.74 -19.80
C LEU A 56 -6.93 12.47 -20.76
N ARG A 57 -7.18 12.49 -22.07
CA ARG A 57 -6.16 12.32 -23.10
C ARG A 57 -5.05 13.38 -22.96
N GLN A 58 -5.43 14.64 -22.74
CA GLN A 58 -4.47 15.72 -22.49
C GLN A 58 -3.66 15.50 -21.20
N THR A 59 -4.30 14.97 -20.16
CA THR A 59 -3.63 14.65 -18.88
C THR A 59 -2.63 13.51 -19.03
N MET A 60 -2.95 12.49 -19.83
CA MET A 60 -2.01 11.42 -20.17
C MET A 60 -0.74 11.99 -20.81
N GLU A 61 -0.87 12.99 -21.68
CA GLU A 61 0.27 13.68 -22.29
C GLU A 61 1.08 14.49 -21.27
N ILE A 62 0.40 15.23 -20.39
CA ILE A 62 1.04 16.00 -19.29
C ILE A 62 1.88 15.07 -18.41
N VAL A 63 1.30 13.94 -17.97
CA VAL A 63 1.99 12.97 -17.13
C VAL A 63 3.16 12.33 -17.89
N ARG A 64 2.99 11.98 -19.17
CA ARG A 64 4.06 11.42 -20.01
C ARG A 64 5.24 12.38 -20.16
N LEU A 65 4.97 13.66 -20.45
CA LEU A 65 5.99 14.70 -20.61
C LEU A 65 6.69 15.02 -19.29
N GLY A 66 5.93 15.14 -18.21
CA GLY A 66 6.46 15.47 -16.89
C GLY A 66 7.39 14.38 -16.35
N TYR A 67 7.02 13.11 -16.52
CA TYR A 67 7.84 11.97 -16.11
C TYR A 67 8.81 11.50 -17.20
N ALA A 68 8.95 12.22 -18.31
CA ALA A 68 9.92 11.86 -19.34
C ALA A 68 11.31 11.68 -18.73
N GLN A 69 11.97 10.57 -19.04
CA GLN A 69 13.28 10.17 -18.49
C GLN A 69 13.32 9.85 -16.97
N SER A 70 12.21 10.00 -16.25
CA SER A 70 12.13 9.72 -14.82
C SER A 70 11.93 8.23 -14.55
N ARG A 71 12.95 7.57 -14.00
CA ARG A 71 12.83 6.23 -13.41
C ARG A 71 12.51 6.37 -11.93
N ARG A 72 11.64 5.50 -11.38
CA ARG A 72 11.51 5.40 -9.92
C ARG A 72 12.87 5.04 -9.31
N LYS A 73 13.11 5.46 -8.05
CA LYS A 73 14.34 5.11 -7.31
C LYS A 73 14.63 3.60 -7.33
N ILE A 74 13.58 2.78 -7.42
CA ILE A 74 13.62 1.35 -7.66
C ILE A 74 12.43 1.03 -8.58
N GLY A 75 12.65 0.50 -9.79
CA GLY A 75 11.56 0.02 -10.66
C GLY A 75 11.36 0.74 -11.99
N PRO A 76 10.21 0.46 -12.64
CA PRO A 76 9.95 0.88 -14.01
C PRO A 76 9.67 2.40 -14.09
N MET A 77 9.30 2.91 -15.26
CA MET A 77 9.16 4.37 -15.46
C MET A 77 8.21 5.00 -14.44
N ALA A 78 8.56 6.16 -13.88
CA ALA A 78 7.81 6.81 -12.81
C ALA A 78 6.35 7.12 -13.18
N VAL A 79 6.10 7.36 -14.47
CA VAL A 79 4.77 7.49 -15.06
C VAL A 79 3.84 6.29 -14.79
N LEU A 80 4.35 5.09 -14.54
CA LEU A 80 3.50 3.92 -14.30
C LEU A 80 2.62 4.06 -13.06
N HIS A 81 3.11 4.73 -12.02
CA HIS A 81 2.36 4.88 -10.78
C HIS A 81 1.05 5.65 -10.94
N PRO A 82 1.05 6.91 -11.41
CA PRO A 82 -0.20 7.63 -11.61
C PRO A 82 -1.15 6.89 -12.57
N LEU A 83 -0.62 6.22 -13.60
CA LEU A 83 -1.43 5.43 -14.52
C LEU A 83 -2.09 4.23 -13.85
N ARG A 84 -1.34 3.46 -13.05
CA ARG A 84 -1.90 2.31 -12.31
C ARG A 84 -2.84 2.75 -11.20
N THR A 85 -2.52 3.81 -10.47
CA THR A 85 -3.41 4.42 -9.47
C THR A 85 -4.76 4.79 -10.11
N ALA A 86 -4.74 5.51 -11.23
CA ALA A 86 -5.97 5.84 -11.97
C ALA A 86 -6.70 4.59 -12.48
N ALA A 87 -5.94 3.57 -12.93
CA ALA A 87 -6.51 2.33 -13.42
C ALA A 87 -7.16 1.46 -12.33
N LEU A 88 -6.57 1.45 -11.13
CA LEU A 88 -7.13 0.81 -9.93
C LEU A 88 -8.39 1.54 -9.47
N LEU A 89 -8.35 2.88 -9.43
CA LEU A 89 -9.50 3.69 -9.08
C LEU A 89 -10.67 3.46 -10.05
N SER A 90 -10.40 3.52 -11.36
CA SER A 90 -11.42 3.33 -12.40
C SER A 90 -12.09 1.95 -12.37
N ARG A 91 -11.41 0.94 -11.81
CA ARG A 91 -11.94 -0.43 -11.65
C ARG A 91 -12.69 -0.64 -10.33
N SER A 92 -12.44 0.23 -9.36
CA SER A 92 -13.07 0.18 -8.03
C SER A 92 -14.32 1.07 -7.96
N MET A 93 -14.36 2.14 -8.75
CA MET A 93 -15.54 2.99 -8.89
C MET A 93 -16.52 2.41 -9.91
N ARG A 94 -17.82 2.41 -9.57
CA ARG A 94 -18.88 1.98 -10.51
C ARG A 94 -19.01 2.92 -11.71
N ASN A 95 -18.96 4.23 -11.47
CA ASN A 95 -19.11 5.28 -12.49
C ASN A 95 -18.13 6.43 -12.22
N PRO A 96 -16.82 6.24 -12.47
CA PRO A 96 -15.84 7.31 -12.29
C PRO A 96 -16.12 8.45 -13.27
N ASN A 97 -16.07 9.70 -12.79
CA ASN A 97 -16.10 10.88 -13.66
C ASN A 97 -14.68 11.29 -14.07
N SER A 98 -14.57 12.24 -15.01
CA SER A 98 -13.25 12.69 -15.48
C SER A 98 -12.43 13.33 -14.37
N LEU A 99 -13.05 14.08 -13.45
CA LEU A 99 -12.35 14.74 -12.35
C LEU A 99 -11.70 13.71 -11.41
N ASP A 100 -12.37 12.59 -11.12
CA ASP A 100 -11.82 11.49 -10.30
C ASP A 100 -10.52 10.95 -10.90
N LEU A 101 -10.53 10.65 -12.20
CA LEU A 101 -9.37 10.13 -12.91
C LEU A 101 -8.28 11.20 -13.11
N LEU A 102 -8.64 12.48 -13.32
CA LEU A 102 -7.68 13.58 -13.31
C LEU A 102 -6.95 13.68 -11.97
N GLY A 103 -7.70 13.60 -10.87
CA GLY A 103 -7.12 13.59 -9.53
C GLY A 103 -6.16 12.43 -9.31
N ALA A 104 -6.52 11.22 -9.77
CA ALA A 104 -5.65 10.05 -9.67
C ALA A 104 -4.40 10.15 -10.56
N LEU A 105 -4.52 10.67 -11.78
CA LEU A 105 -3.38 10.85 -12.70
C LEU A 105 -2.41 11.92 -12.21
N LEU A 106 -2.90 12.94 -11.50
CA LEU A 106 -2.13 14.10 -11.06
C LEU A 106 -1.81 14.12 -9.56
N HIS A 107 -2.19 13.09 -8.79
CA HIS A 107 -2.10 13.10 -7.32
C HIS A 107 -0.71 13.43 -6.77
N ASP A 108 0.35 12.99 -7.45
CA ASP A 108 1.75 13.22 -7.07
C ASP A 108 2.40 14.41 -7.80
N LYS A 109 1.65 15.18 -8.60
CA LYS A 109 2.21 16.25 -9.45
C LYS A 109 3.03 17.26 -8.65
N ASP A 110 2.56 17.67 -7.47
CA ASP A 110 3.27 18.66 -6.65
C ASP A 110 4.48 18.08 -5.92
N GLU A 111 4.54 16.76 -5.71
CA GLU A 111 5.66 16.06 -5.08
C GLU A 111 6.75 15.67 -6.11
N ASP A 112 6.34 15.17 -7.27
CA ASP A 112 7.20 14.51 -8.24
C ASP A 112 7.43 15.31 -9.52
N LEU A 113 6.51 16.19 -9.90
CA LEU A 113 6.59 17.03 -11.10
C LEU A 113 6.72 18.54 -10.81
N PRO A 114 7.48 19.01 -9.80
CA PRO A 114 7.82 20.43 -9.75
C PRO A 114 8.71 20.78 -10.95
N MET A 115 8.57 22.00 -11.50
CA MET A 115 9.23 22.41 -12.75
C MET A 115 10.74 22.13 -12.81
N HIS A 116 11.45 22.19 -11.68
CA HIS A 116 12.88 21.90 -11.62
C HIS A 116 13.24 20.41 -11.82
N ARG A 117 12.30 19.48 -11.66
CA ARG A 117 12.47 18.04 -11.94
C ARG A 117 12.08 17.64 -13.36
N ILE A 118 11.34 18.50 -14.06
CA ILE A 118 10.95 18.26 -15.46
C ILE A 118 12.15 18.61 -16.37
N PRO A 119 12.47 17.77 -17.38
CA PRO A 119 13.50 18.06 -18.37
C PRO A 119 13.29 19.44 -19.00
N GLU A 120 14.38 20.21 -19.17
CA GLU A 120 14.30 21.60 -19.61
C GLU A 120 13.58 21.74 -20.95
N GLU A 121 13.84 20.82 -21.88
CA GLU A 121 13.20 20.72 -23.19
C GLU A 121 11.68 20.54 -23.14
N ASN A 122 11.14 20.00 -22.03
CA ASN A 122 9.71 19.69 -21.89
C ASN A 122 8.95 20.73 -21.06
N ARG A 123 9.62 21.67 -20.39
CA ARG A 123 8.98 22.56 -19.39
C ARG A 123 7.90 23.46 -19.99
N ASP A 124 8.20 24.09 -21.12
CA ASP A 124 7.26 25.01 -21.77
C ASP A 124 6.03 24.26 -22.30
N GLU A 125 6.24 23.11 -22.93
CA GLU A 125 5.15 22.26 -23.43
C GLU A 125 4.30 21.72 -22.27
N PHE A 126 4.93 21.23 -21.20
CA PHE A 126 4.23 20.77 -20.00
C PHE A 126 3.39 21.89 -19.37
N ALA A 127 3.95 23.09 -19.20
CA ALA A 127 3.24 24.23 -18.62
C ALA A 127 2.06 24.66 -19.50
N ASN A 128 2.25 24.71 -20.82
CA ASN A 128 1.20 25.05 -21.77
C ASN A 128 0.07 24.02 -21.76
N LEU A 129 0.39 22.72 -21.82
CA LEU A 129 -0.62 21.67 -21.76
C LEU A 129 -1.37 21.66 -20.43
N PHE A 130 -0.68 21.91 -19.32
CA PHE A 130 -1.33 22.00 -18.02
C PHE A 130 -2.29 23.19 -17.95
N ASN A 131 -1.89 24.38 -18.40
CA ASN A 131 -2.77 25.55 -18.44
C ASN A 131 -4.00 25.31 -19.33
N LEU A 132 -3.80 24.72 -20.52
CA LEU A 132 -4.88 24.36 -21.43
C LEU A 132 -5.85 23.34 -20.81
N LEU A 133 -5.37 22.44 -19.96
CA LEU A 133 -6.22 21.49 -19.23
C LEU A 133 -7.10 22.22 -18.23
N LEU A 134 -6.51 23.15 -17.45
CA LEU A 134 -7.26 23.94 -16.47
C LEU A 134 -8.34 24.80 -17.14
N ASP A 135 -8.03 25.41 -18.28
CA ASP A 135 -9.00 26.17 -19.07
C ASP A 135 -10.15 25.30 -19.57
N LYS A 136 -9.88 24.04 -19.93
CA LYS A 136 -10.86 23.09 -20.49
C LYS A 136 -11.87 22.60 -19.45
N ILE A 137 -11.41 22.29 -18.24
CA ILE A 137 -12.29 21.78 -17.16
C ILE A 137 -13.13 22.89 -16.51
N GLY A 138 -12.79 24.16 -16.75
CA GLY A 138 -13.51 25.31 -16.24
C GLY A 138 -13.19 25.64 -14.78
N ASN A 139 -13.54 26.86 -14.37
CA ASN A 139 -13.05 27.46 -13.12
C ASN A 139 -13.42 26.68 -11.84
N GLU A 140 -14.63 26.12 -11.76
CA GLU A 140 -15.08 25.38 -10.58
C GLU A 140 -14.33 24.05 -10.43
N GLN A 141 -14.18 23.29 -11.52
CA GLN A 141 -13.44 22.03 -11.52
C GLN A 141 -11.94 22.27 -11.35
N GLN A 142 -11.40 23.37 -11.88
CA GLN A 142 -10.03 23.80 -11.64
C GLN A 142 -9.76 24.05 -10.16
N TRP A 143 -10.62 24.83 -9.50
CA TRP A 143 -10.50 25.08 -8.06
C TRP A 143 -10.58 23.76 -7.27
N TYR A 144 -11.56 22.92 -7.59
CA TYR A 144 -11.76 21.64 -6.93
C TYR A 144 -10.57 20.69 -7.11
N LEU A 145 -10.05 20.56 -8.33
CA LEU A 145 -8.86 19.75 -8.63
C LEU A 145 -7.63 20.30 -7.87
N GLY A 146 -7.43 21.62 -7.89
CA GLY A 146 -6.33 22.26 -7.17
C GLY A 146 -6.36 21.99 -5.67
N GLU A 147 -7.53 22.15 -5.04
CA GLU A 147 -7.72 21.85 -3.62
C GLU A 147 -7.45 20.38 -3.31
N ARG A 148 -7.97 19.46 -4.16
CA ARG A 148 -7.76 18.03 -4.03
C ARG A 148 -6.26 17.67 -4.08
N LEU A 149 -5.53 18.17 -5.07
CA LEU A 149 -4.09 17.91 -5.23
C LEU A 149 -3.26 18.46 -4.06
N SER A 150 -3.61 19.65 -3.57
CA SER A 150 -3.01 20.25 -2.38
C SER A 150 -3.22 19.37 -1.13
N LEU A 151 -4.43 18.84 -0.96
CA LEU A 151 -4.76 17.98 0.18
C LEU A 151 -4.10 16.60 0.10
N LEU A 152 -3.95 16.04 -1.12
CA LEU A 152 -3.24 14.78 -1.39
C LEU A 152 -1.72 14.91 -1.20
N THR A 153 -1.17 16.12 -1.34
CA THR A 153 0.26 16.39 -1.16
C THR A 153 0.61 16.57 0.31
N ARG A 154 1.65 15.86 0.79
CA ARG A 154 2.11 16.04 2.17
C ARG A 154 3.00 17.27 2.29
N GLU A 155 2.56 18.24 3.09
CA GLU A 155 3.37 19.41 3.41
C GLU A 155 4.71 19.07 4.06
N LYS A 156 5.75 19.84 3.70
CA LYS A 156 7.08 19.70 4.28
C LYS A 156 7.04 19.95 5.78
N GLY A 157 7.55 19.00 6.55
CA GLY A 157 7.60 19.07 8.02
C GLY A 157 6.37 18.50 8.73
N LEU A 158 5.28 18.22 8.01
CA LEU A 158 4.10 17.55 8.57
C LEU A 158 4.38 16.06 8.76
N SER A 159 4.02 15.52 9.94
CA SER A 159 4.11 14.07 10.15
C SER A 159 3.13 13.35 9.24
N TYR A 160 3.45 12.12 8.85
CA TYR A 160 2.58 11.33 7.97
C TYR A 160 1.18 11.15 8.57
N GLN A 161 1.09 10.94 9.88
CA GLN A 161 -0.18 10.84 10.59
C GLN A 161 -1.00 12.13 10.55
N LYS A 162 -0.42 13.29 10.88
CA LYS A 162 -1.13 14.57 10.83
C LYS A 162 -1.62 14.89 9.42
N TYR A 163 -0.85 14.49 8.41
CA TYR A 163 -1.28 14.55 7.02
C TYR A 163 -2.51 13.66 6.75
N LEU A 164 -2.52 12.40 7.21
CA LEU A 164 -3.67 11.51 7.06
C LEU A 164 -4.91 12.04 7.78
N VAL A 165 -4.76 12.58 8.99
CA VAL A 165 -5.88 13.19 9.74
C VAL A 165 -6.45 14.38 8.97
N ARG A 166 -5.59 15.29 8.46
CA ARG A 166 -6.03 16.40 7.61
C ARG A 166 -6.79 15.92 6.38
N LEU A 167 -6.30 14.86 5.73
CA LEU A 167 -6.94 14.25 4.57
C LEU A 167 -8.34 13.71 4.94
N LEU A 168 -8.43 12.92 6.01
CA LEU A 168 -9.68 12.32 6.50
C LEU A 168 -10.72 13.35 6.96
N ASP A 169 -10.29 14.46 7.56
CA ASP A 169 -11.16 15.57 7.95
C ASP A 169 -11.78 16.30 6.75
N ASN A 170 -11.12 16.27 5.59
CA ASN A 170 -11.64 16.86 4.36
C ASN A 170 -12.39 15.86 3.48
N ALA A 171 -12.21 14.55 3.70
CA ALA A 171 -12.89 13.51 2.93
C ALA A 171 -14.42 13.63 3.00
N GLU A 172 -14.99 14.09 4.12
CA GLU A 172 -16.44 14.31 4.25
C GLU A 172 -16.99 15.32 3.21
N ARG A 173 -16.21 16.34 2.88
CA ARG A 173 -16.57 17.36 1.87
C ARG A 173 -16.09 17.00 0.46
N MET A 174 -15.08 16.13 0.35
CA MET A 174 -14.47 15.68 -0.90
C MET A 174 -14.18 14.17 -0.85
N PRO A 175 -15.19 13.29 -0.98
CA PRO A 175 -15.02 11.84 -0.79
C PRO A 175 -13.99 11.20 -1.75
N ASP A 176 -13.94 11.72 -2.96
CA ASP A 176 -12.99 11.40 -4.02
C ASP A 176 -11.51 11.55 -3.60
N LEU A 177 -11.21 12.43 -2.65
CA LEU A 177 -9.87 12.55 -2.04
C LEU A 177 -9.44 11.22 -1.42
N LEU A 178 -10.36 10.57 -0.71
CA LEU A 178 -10.13 9.31 -0.04
C LEU A 178 -10.03 8.17 -1.05
N HIS A 179 -10.86 8.16 -2.09
CA HIS A 179 -10.78 7.16 -3.15
C HIS A 179 -9.41 7.19 -3.86
N VAL A 180 -8.95 8.38 -4.26
CA VAL A 180 -7.61 8.54 -4.87
C VAL A 180 -6.53 8.08 -3.90
N LYS A 181 -6.63 8.45 -2.62
CA LYS A 181 -5.61 8.08 -1.63
C LYS A 181 -5.53 6.57 -1.39
N LEU A 182 -6.68 5.90 -1.34
CA LEU A 182 -6.76 4.45 -1.19
C LEU A 182 -6.23 3.74 -2.43
N ALA A 183 -6.57 4.19 -3.64
CA ALA A 183 -6.01 3.64 -4.87
C ALA A 183 -4.48 3.82 -4.95
N ASP A 184 -3.95 4.97 -4.52
CA ASP A 184 -2.50 5.23 -4.37
C ASP A 184 -1.86 4.23 -3.39
N ARG A 185 -2.51 3.99 -2.24
CA ARG A 185 -2.01 3.01 -1.25
C ARG A 185 -2.03 1.59 -1.79
N LEU A 186 -3.07 1.20 -2.50
CA LEU A 186 -3.17 -0.11 -3.12
C LEU A 186 -2.05 -0.30 -4.15
N ASP A 187 -1.82 0.67 -5.04
CA ASP A 187 -0.71 0.63 -6.00
C ASP A 187 0.63 0.47 -5.30
N ASN A 188 0.91 1.32 -4.31
CA ASN A 188 2.18 1.29 -3.59
C ASN A 188 2.40 0.00 -2.79
N THR A 189 1.33 -0.68 -2.38
CA THR A 189 1.42 -1.99 -1.72
C THR A 189 1.82 -3.06 -2.74
N LEU A 190 1.23 -3.03 -3.94
CA LEU A 190 1.41 -4.04 -4.99
C LEU A 190 2.64 -3.79 -5.89
N ASP A 191 3.19 -2.56 -5.94
CA ASP A 191 4.33 -2.17 -6.80
C ASP A 191 5.58 -3.05 -6.56
N HIS A 192 5.73 -3.59 -5.34
CA HIS A 192 6.80 -4.50 -4.96
C HIS A 192 6.87 -5.79 -5.80
N HIS A 193 5.74 -6.25 -6.35
CA HIS A 193 5.69 -7.46 -7.17
C HIS A 193 6.31 -7.30 -8.56
N ILE A 194 6.48 -6.07 -9.07
CA ILE A 194 6.96 -5.85 -10.44
C ILE A 194 8.40 -6.33 -10.63
N HIS A 195 9.24 -6.20 -9.60
CA HIS A 195 10.61 -6.71 -9.62
C HIS A 195 10.70 -8.22 -9.45
N ARG A 196 9.62 -8.85 -8.95
CA ARG A 196 9.63 -10.22 -8.45
C ARG A 196 8.36 -10.95 -8.85
N PRO A 197 8.24 -11.35 -10.14
CA PRO A 197 7.11 -12.15 -10.61
C PRO A 197 7.09 -13.59 -10.06
N GLY A 198 8.01 -13.94 -9.15
CA GLY A 198 8.43 -15.31 -8.88
C GLY A 198 7.35 -16.24 -8.35
N LEU A 199 6.23 -15.74 -7.81
CA LEU A 199 5.49 -16.52 -6.84
C LEU A 199 3.98 -16.25 -6.82
N LEU A 200 3.34 -16.04 -7.97
CA LEU A 200 1.87 -15.95 -8.07
C LEU A 200 1.11 -17.24 -7.63
N ARG A 201 1.81 -18.30 -7.22
CA ARG A 201 1.23 -19.61 -6.83
C ARG A 201 1.90 -20.23 -5.59
N TYR A 202 2.06 -19.50 -4.50
CA TYR A 202 2.33 -20.14 -3.20
C TYR A 202 1.03 -20.34 -2.41
N ASN A 203 0.96 -21.45 -1.68
CA ASN A 203 -0.08 -21.69 -0.71
C ASN A 203 0.52 -21.47 0.68
N PHE A 204 0.43 -20.24 1.19
CA PHE A 204 0.95 -19.85 2.50
C PHE A 204 0.42 -20.79 3.59
N TYR A 205 -0.91 -20.95 3.65
CA TYR A 205 -1.56 -21.79 4.66
C TYR A 205 -1.09 -23.25 4.63
N ARG A 206 -0.87 -23.82 3.43
CA ARG A 206 -0.29 -25.17 3.31
C ARG A 206 1.13 -25.23 3.86
N ASN A 207 1.99 -24.27 3.53
CA ASN A 207 3.37 -24.27 4.04
C ASN A 207 3.40 -24.07 5.56
N MET A 208 2.51 -23.22 6.11
CA MET A 208 2.36 -23.07 7.55
C MET A 208 1.85 -24.35 8.20
N PHE A 209 0.83 -24.99 7.61
CA PHE A 209 0.34 -26.28 8.09
C PHE A 209 1.45 -27.34 8.10
N ASP A 210 2.19 -27.46 7.00
CA ASP A 210 3.29 -28.41 6.89
C ASP A 210 4.39 -28.11 7.93
N LEU A 211 4.74 -26.84 8.14
CA LEU A 211 5.70 -26.41 9.17
C LEU A 211 5.27 -26.81 10.59
N PHE A 212 3.98 -26.69 10.92
CA PHE A 212 3.50 -26.95 12.28
C PHE A 212 3.22 -28.42 12.56
N PHE A 213 2.75 -29.17 11.56
CA PHE A 213 2.15 -30.49 11.74
C PHE A 213 2.92 -31.63 11.05
N VAL A 214 3.81 -31.35 10.09
CA VAL A 214 4.57 -32.40 9.38
C VAL A 214 5.98 -32.51 9.97
N PRO A 215 6.32 -33.62 10.67
CA PRO A 215 7.62 -33.77 11.35
C PRO A 215 8.84 -33.74 10.41
N VAL A 216 8.62 -34.06 9.14
CA VAL A 216 9.65 -34.13 8.09
C VAL A 216 9.60 -32.94 7.15
N TYR A 217 9.01 -31.82 7.56
CA TYR A 217 8.99 -30.60 6.75
C TYR A 217 10.42 -30.11 6.49
N LYS A 218 10.73 -29.89 5.21
CA LYS A 218 12.09 -29.57 4.73
C LYS A 218 12.26 -28.08 4.36
N GLY A 219 11.32 -27.24 4.76
CA GLY A 219 11.25 -25.85 4.31
C GLY A 219 10.52 -25.67 2.98
N VAL A 220 10.33 -24.41 2.59
CA VAL A 220 9.67 -24.05 1.33
C VAL A 220 10.66 -24.25 0.19
N ARG A 221 10.30 -25.09 -0.78
CA ARG A 221 11.04 -25.18 -2.05
C ARG A 221 10.46 -24.20 -3.05
N ILE A 222 10.88 -22.94 -2.94
CA ILE A 222 10.75 -21.99 -4.04
C ILE A 222 11.68 -22.51 -5.16
N ARG A 223 11.24 -22.49 -6.43
CA ARG A 223 12.00 -23.08 -7.57
C ARG A 223 13.42 -22.47 -7.67
N GLN A 224 14.25 -22.97 -8.60
CA GLN A 224 15.67 -22.60 -8.82
C GLN A 224 16.05 -21.10 -8.69
N TYR A 225 15.09 -20.19 -8.82
CA TYR A 225 15.26 -18.76 -8.62
C TYR A 225 14.39 -18.31 -7.43
N HIS A 226 15.00 -18.33 -6.25
CA HIS A 226 14.49 -17.66 -5.04
C HIS A 226 15.11 -16.28 -4.97
N PHE A 227 14.31 -15.27 -4.63
CA PHE A 227 14.82 -13.92 -4.46
C PHE A 227 14.18 -13.29 -3.22
N LEU A 228 14.91 -13.26 -2.11
CA LEU A 228 14.62 -12.33 -1.00
C LEU A 228 14.76 -10.88 -1.50
N PRO A 229 13.83 -9.97 -1.17
CA PRO A 229 13.97 -8.53 -1.44
C PRO A 229 15.39 -8.04 -1.17
N GLU A 230 15.90 -7.18 -2.05
CA GLU A 230 17.10 -6.42 -1.70
C GLU A 230 16.79 -5.60 -0.45
N PRO A 231 17.75 -5.34 0.45
CA PRO A 231 17.46 -4.72 1.73
C PRO A 231 16.64 -3.42 1.66
N MET A 232 16.88 -2.60 0.63
CA MET A 232 16.11 -1.38 0.39
C MET A 232 14.67 -1.66 -0.04
N GLU A 233 14.43 -2.68 -0.87
CA GLU A 233 13.10 -3.10 -1.31
C GLU A 233 12.28 -3.65 -0.14
N GLY A 234 12.91 -4.49 0.68
CA GLY A 234 12.30 -5.04 1.89
C GLY A 234 11.94 -3.96 2.92
N ALA A 235 12.84 -2.99 3.14
CA ALA A 235 12.59 -1.84 4.00
C ALA A 235 11.42 -0.97 3.49
N LEU A 236 11.29 -0.81 2.17
CA LEU A 236 10.17 -0.11 1.56
C LEU A 236 8.86 -0.86 1.77
N LEU A 237 8.83 -2.19 1.57
CA LEU A 237 7.63 -3.00 1.80
C LEU A 237 7.15 -2.90 3.25
N LEU A 238 8.07 -3.04 4.21
CA LEU A 238 7.76 -2.88 5.63
C LEU A 238 7.20 -1.49 5.94
N SER A 239 7.74 -0.45 5.29
CA SER A 239 7.18 0.89 5.41
C SER A 239 5.77 1.00 4.83
N GLN A 240 5.41 0.26 3.77
CA GLN A 240 4.05 0.29 3.23
C GLN A 240 3.08 -0.44 4.16
N LEU A 241 3.45 -1.63 4.66
CA LEU A 241 2.62 -2.36 5.62
C LEU A 241 2.34 -1.51 6.86
N PHE A 242 3.34 -0.82 7.40
CA PHE A 242 3.08 0.09 8.51
C PHE A 242 2.10 1.21 8.13
N LYS A 243 2.35 1.91 7.01
CA LYS A 243 1.50 3.03 6.58
C LYS A 243 0.05 2.58 6.38
N ASN A 244 -0.15 1.38 5.86
CA ASN A 244 -1.48 0.79 5.68
C ASN A 244 -2.13 0.52 7.04
N ALA A 245 -1.43 -0.13 7.98
CA ALA A 245 -1.96 -0.38 9.32
C ALA A 245 -2.37 0.91 10.05
N LEU A 246 -1.56 1.97 9.94
CA LEU A 246 -1.87 3.29 10.47
C LEU A 246 -3.10 3.91 9.77
N PHE A 247 -3.12 3.88 8.45
CA PHE A 247 -4.18 4.53 7.67
C PHE A 247 -5.53 3.85 7.89
N LEU A 248 -5.59 2.52 7.84
CA LEU A 248 -6.82 1.77 8.09
C LEU A 248 -7.34 1.97 9.52
N SER A 249 -6.43 2.03 10.52
CA SER A 249 -6.81 2.37 11.90
C SER A 249 -7.45 3.77 11.98
N LEU A 250 -6.81 4.78 11.39
CA LEU A 250 -7.32 6.14 11.38
C LEU A 250 -8.67 6.25 10.67
N MET A 251 -8.87 5.52 9.57
CA MET A 251 -10.15 5.48 8.87
C MET A 251 -11.27 4.90 9.73
N ARG A 252 -10.99 3.88 10.55
CA ARG A 252 -11.96 3.31 11.50
C ARG A 252 -12.26 4.31 12.63
N ILE A 253 -11.22 4.89 13.23
CA ILE A 253 -11.33 5.88 14.32
C ILE A 253 -12.11 7.13 13.89
N THR A 254 -11.95 7.56 12.63
CA THR A 254 -12.62 8.75 12.10
C THR A 254 -13.96 8.45 11.43
N ASP A 255 -14.42 7.19 11.44
CA ASP A 255 -15.63 6.74 10.75
C ASP A 255 -15.65 7.15 9.27
N ARG A 256 -14.56 6.84 8.57
CA ARG A 256 -14.34 7.13 7.14
C ARG A 256 -14.14 5.87 6.29
N CYS A 257 -14.21 4.68 6.89
CA CYS A 257 -14.02 3.42 6.18
C CYS A 257 -15.26 2.96 5.37
N ASN A 258 -16.46 3.42 5.74
CA ASN A 258 -17.72 3.00 5.12
C ASN A 258 -18.50 4.18 4.52
N MET A 259 -17.79 5.19 3.99
CA MET A 259 -18.45 6.36 3.38
C MET A 259 -19.28 5.98 2.15
N ASP A 260 -18.78 5.04 1.35
CA ASP A 260 -19.43 4.48 0.17
C ASP A 260 -18.81 3.12 -0.19
N ASP A 261 -19.45 2.42 -1.14
CA ASP A 261 -19.00 1.10 -1.63
C ASP A 261 -17.54 1.14 -2.15
N THR A 262 -17.13 2.21 -2.83
CA THR A 262 -15.76 2.34 -3.37
C THR A 262 -14.72 2.39 -2.25
N THR A 263 -15.02 3.15 -1.19
CA THR A 263 -14.16 3.29 -0.02
C THR A 263 -14.02 1.97 0.71
N SER A 264 -15.13 1.25 0.90
CA SER A 264 -15.14 -0.06 1.55
C SER A 264 -14.37 -1.11 0.72
N ASP A 265 -14.63 -1.19 -0.58
CA ASP A 265 -13.93 -2.11 -1.49
C ASP A 265 -12.42 -1.87 -1.52
N LEU A 266 -11.99 -0.60 -1.56
CA LEU A 266 -10.57 -0.25 -1.55
C LEU A 266 -9.91 -0.47 -0.18
N PHE A 267 -10.63 -0.24 0.92
CA PHE A 267 -10.17 -0.57 2.28
C PHE A 267 -9.84 -2.05 2.38
N ASP A 268 -10.79 -2.91 1.98
CA ASP A 268 -10.62 -4.37 1.99
C ASP A 268 -9.52 -4.81 1.03
N ALA A 269 -9.43 -4.20 -0.16
CA ALA A 269 -8.38 -4.50 -1.13
C ALA A 269 -6.98 -4.21 -0.56
N ILE A 270 -6.79 -3.10 0.18
CA ILE A 270 -5.52 -2.78 0.84
C ILE A 270 -5.21 -3.78 1.94
N ALA A 271 -6.19 -4.15 2.78
CA ALA A 271 -5.99 -5.15 3.82
C ALA A 271 -5.60 -6.51 3.23
N VAL A 272 -6.31 -6.99 2.20
CA VAL A 272 -6.00 -8.24 1.50
C VAL A 272 -4.64 -8.18 0.81
N ALA A 273 -4.30 -7.08 0.13
CA ALA A 273 -2.98 -6.90 -0.49
C ALA A 273 -1.87 -6.95 0.56
N SER A 274 -2.05 -6.27 1.69
CA SER A 274 -1.07 -6.26 2.79
C SER A 274 -0.88 -7.65 3.41
N ILE A 275 -1.96 -8.43 3.57
CA ILE A 275 -1.86 -9.84 3.98
C ILE A 275 -1.02 -10.63 2.98
N ARG A 276 -1.28 -10.49 1.67
CA ARG A 276 -0.56 -11.24 0.64
C ARG A 276 0.92 -10.89 0.58
N GLU A 277 1.27 -9.61 0.67
CA GLU A 277 2.67 -9.18 0.73
C GLU A 277 3.40 -9.74 1.97
N ALA A 278 2.75 -9.70 3.13
CA ALA A 278 3.30 -10.25 4.36
C ALA A 278 3.46 -11.78 4.27
N GLN A 279 2.47 -12.48 3.72
CA GLN A 279 2.53 -13.93 3.48
C GLN A 279 3.65 -14.31 2.51
N TRP A 280 3.80 -13.57 1.41
CA TRP A 280 4.88 -13.76 0.45
C TRP A 280 6.25 -13.64 1.13
N LEU A 281 6.51 -12.51 1.81
CA LEU A 281 7.81 -12.27 2.44
C LEU A 281 8.09 -13.30 3.55
N THR A 282 7.06 -13.75 4.27
CA THR A 282 7.19 -14.86 5.21
C THR A 282 7.71 -16.14 4.55
N LEU A 283 7.17 -16.52 3.39
CA LEU A 283 7.62 -17.71 2.67
C LEU A 283 9.02 -17.56 2.09
N GLU A 284 9.37 -16.38 1.59
CA GLU A 284 10.72 -16.07 1.15
C GLU A 284 11.72 -16.23 2.31
N LEU A 285 11.36 -15.77 3.51
CA LEU A 285 12.19 -15.94 4.71
C LEU A 285 12.31 -17.41 5.10
N ILE A 286 11.21 -18.18 5.14
CA ILE A 286 11.25 -19.63 5.43
C ILE A 286 12.17 -20.35 4.43
N ALA A 287 12.12 -19.98 3.14
CA ALA A 287 12.94 -20.60 2.11
C ALA A 287 14.45 -20.34 2.26
N THR A 288 14.85 -19.35 3.07
CA THR A 288 16.27 -19.06 3.36
C THR A 288 16.87 -19.85 4.50
N HIS A 289 16.05 -20.60 5.23
CA HIS A 289 16.49 -21.41 6.36
C HIS A 289 16.82 -22.83 5.93
N ASP A 290 17.85 -23.39 6.55
CA ASP A 290 18.21 -24.79 6.37
C ASP A 290 17.22 -25.73 7.11
N GLN A 291 17.19 -26.99 6.69
CA GLN A 291 16.30 -28.01 7.30
C GLN A 291 16.54 -28.16 8.82
N SER A 292 17.78 -27.99 9.28
CA SER A 292 18.14 -28.04 10.69
C SER A 292 17.55 -26.90 11.52
N GLU A 293 17.17 -25.78 10.88
CA GLU A 293 16.63 -24.59 11.55
C GLU A 293 15.10 -24.62 11.64
N MET A 294 14.43 -25.53 10.91
CA MET A 294 12.97 -25.65 10.90
C MET A 294 12.34 -25.80 12.29
N PRO A 295 12.91 -26.57 13.24
CA PRO A 295 12.35 -26.63 14.60
C PRO A 295 12.42 -25.29 15.36
N LYS A 296 13.51 -24.53 15.19
CA LYS A 296 13.66 -23.19 15.78
C LYS A 296 12.63 -22.24 15.18
N LEU A 297 12.52 -22.25 13.85
CA LEU A 297 11.57 -21.42 13.12
C LEU A 297 10.13 -21.74 13.53
N ARG A 298 9.75 -23.03 13.59
CA ARG A 298 8.44 -23.48 14.08
C ARG A 298 8.14 -22.95 15.48
N LYS A 299 9.09 -23.05 16.42
CA LYS A 299 8.94 -22.51 17.77
C LYS A 299 8.67 -21.01 17.74
N GLN A 300 9.44 -20.27 16.95
CA GLN A 300 9.28 -18.83 16.80
C GLN A 300 7.89 -18.44 16.27
N PHE A 301 7.39 -19.13 15.25
CA PHE A 301 6.04 -18.87 14.73
C PHE A 301 4.96 -19.11 15.79
N LEU A 302 5.05 -20.21 16.56
CA LEU A 302 4.10 -20.50 17.62
C LEU A 302 4.11 -19.42 18.71
N GLU A 303 5.29 -18.97 19.14
CA GLU A 303 5.41 -17.87 20.10
C GLU A 303 4.80 -16.57 19.57
N THR A 304 5.01 -16.23 18.29
CA THR A 304 4.42 -15.04 17.69
C THR A 304 2.91 -15.17 17.52
N MET A 305 2.40 -16.35 17.18
CA MET A 305 0.95 -16.61 17.13
C MET A 305 0.33 -16.45 18.50
N GLU A 306 0.96 -16.98 19.54
CA GLU A 306 0.50 -16.85 20.93
C GLU A 306 0.46 -15.37 21.36
N TYR A 307 1.51 -14.61 21.04
CA TYR A 307 1.56 -13.17 21.28
C TYR A 307 0.40 -12.43 20.59
N CYS A 308 0.13 -12.74 19.31
CA CYS A 308 -0.96 -12.11 18.57
C CYS A 308 -2.33 -12.50 19.14
N TYR A 309 -2.51 -13.77 19.54
CA TYR A 309 -3.75 -14.29 20.10
C TYR A 309 -4.13 -13.59 21.42
N HIS A 310 -3.14 -13.22 22.24
CA HIS A 310 -3.34 -12.47 23.48
C HIS A 310 -3.43 -10.95 23.29
N GLY A 311 -3.71 -10.47 22.07
CA GLY A 311 -3.89 -9.04 21.79
C GLY A 311 -2.60 -8.26 21.50
N GLY A 312 -1.44 -8.92 21.43
CA GLY A 312 -0.18 -8.24 21.12
C GLY A 312 -0.12 -7.57 19.73
N ALA A 313 -1.04 -7.95 18.83
CA ALA A 313 -1.22 -7.34 17.51
C ALA A 313 -2.30 -6.26 17.48
N THR A 314 -3.10 -6.10 18.55
CA THR A 314 -4.26 -5.22 18.58
C THR A 314 -3.98 -3.89 19.27
N GLN A 315 -2.87 -3.78 20.01
CA GLN A 315 -2.49 -2.59 20.76
C GLN A 315 -1.03 -2.19 20.49
N VAL A 316 -0.74 -0.90 20.64
CA VAL A 316 0.61 -0.37 20.70
C VAL A 316 1.12 -0.52 22.14
N HIS A 317 2.19 -1.29 22.32
CA HIS A 317 2.80 -1.52 23.63
C HIS A 317 4.09 -0.72 23.81
N GLN A 318 4.47 -0.45 25.05
CA GLN A 318 5.85 -0.05 25.38
C GLN A 318 6.82 -1.20 25.09
N ALA A 319 8.09 -0.88 24.85
CA ALA A 319 9.10 -1.90 24.64
C ALA A 319 9.28 -2.77 25.90
N ASP A 320 9.35 -4.08 25.72
CA ASP A 320 9.66 -5.03 26.77
C ASP A 320 10.51 -6.21 26.26
N ASP A 321 11.22 -6.85 27.18
CA ASP A 321 12.07 -8.00 26.88
C ASP A 321 11.24 -9.29 26.67
N GLN A 322 10.02 -9.37 27.21
CA GLN A 322 9.20 -10.58 27.23
C GLN A 322 8.58 -10.91 25.87
N SER A 323 8.20 -9.87 25.13
CA SER A 323 7.68 -9.92 23.77
C SER A 323 8.76 -10.15 22.71
N LYS A 324 10.03 -10.26 23.14
CA LYS A 324 11.20 -10.37 22.26
C LYS A 324 11.27 -9.20 21.25
N GLY A 325 10.96 -8.00 21.74
CA GLY A 325 10.97 -6.76 20.97
C GLY A 325 9.72 -6.51 20.12
N LEU A 326 8.70 -7.38 20.14
CA LEU A 326 7.43 -7.09 19.43
C LEU A 326 6.66 -5.94 20.10
N ALA A 327 6.66 -5.90 21.43
CA ALA A 327 6.19 -4.75 22.18
C ALA A 327 7.16 -3.57 21.93
N GLY A 328 6.63 -2.36 21.74
CA GLY A 328 7.43 -1.18 21.38
C GLY A 328 7.68 -1.00 19.89
N PHE A 329 7.47 -2.02 19.05
CA PHE A 329 7.78 -1.99 17.61
C PHE A 329 7.21 -0.75 16.88
N PHE A 330 5.93 -0.46 17.12
CA PHE A 330 5.24 0.68 16.48
C PHE A 330 5.86 2.03 16.86
N ILE A 331 6.32 2.17 18.10
CA ILE A 331 6.89 3.41 18.63
C ILE A 331 8.34 3.57 18.18
N GLU A 332 9.17 2.57 18.46
CA GLU A 332 10.62 2.64 18.28
C GLU A 332 11.04 2.75 16.82
N ARG A 333 10.30 2.10 15.92
CA ARG A 333 10.69 1.97 14.51
C ARG A 333 9.94 2.92 13.58
N PHE A 334 8.84 3.54 14.04
CA PHE A 334 8.02 4.37 13.17
C PHE A 334 7.58 5.71 13.77
N ALA A 335 7.10 5.75 15.01
CA ALA A 335 6.58 6.98 15.61
C ALA A 335 7.69 8.04 15.82
N THR A 336 8.86 7.62 16.27
CA THR A 336 9.98 8.51 16.62
C THR A 336 10.90 8.86 15.44
N ALA A 337 10.98 7.99 14.43
CA ALA A 337 11.95 8.13 13.35
C ALA A 337 11.47 9.09 12.23
N ARG A 338 12.29 10.11 11.91
CA ARG A 338 12.04 11.08 10.82
C ARG A 338 12.88 10.74 9.59
N GLY A 339 12.28 10.84 8.40
CA GLY A 339 13.02 10.80 7.13
C GLY A 339 13.97 9.61 7.00
N ASP A 340 15.27 9.89 6.91
CA ASP A 340 16.32 8.88 6.73
C ASP A 340 16.51 7.97 7.95
N ASP A 341 16.20 8.42 9.16
CA ASP A 341 16.25 7.57 10.37
C ASP A 341 15.21 6.45 10.30
N ARG A 342 14.05 6.73 9.72
CA ARG A 342 13.00 5.71 9.51
C ARG A 342 13.43 4.69 8.48
N ARG A 343 14.05 5.15 7.38
CA ARG A 343 14.59 4.25 6.35
C ARG A 343 15.65 3.34 6.95
N LYS A 344 16.55 3.88 7.78
CA LYS A 344 17.56 3.11 8.49
C LYS A 344 16.92 2.10 9.45
N ALA A 345 15.94 2.52 10.25
CA ALA A 345 15.23 1.63 11.17
C ALA A 345 14.54 0.45 10.46
N MET A 346 13.94 0.68 9.27
CA MET A 346 13.36 -0.37 8.43
C MET A 346 14.43 -1.28 7.80
N LEU A 347 15.58 -0.72 7.43
CA LEU A 347 16.71 -1.48 6.90
C LEU A 347 17.31 -2.40 7.97
N ASP A 348 17.52 -1.87 9.18
CA ASP A 348 18.02 -2.61 10.33
C ASP A 348 17.05 -3.76 10.71
N LEU A 349 15.75 -3.49 10.69
CA LEU A 349 14.70 -4.50 10.86
C LEU A 349 14.77 -5.58 9.78
N TYR A 350 14.91 -5.19 8.52
CA TYR A 350 14.96 -6.14 7.42
C TYR A 350 16.19 -7.06 7.49
N ASN A 351 17.32 -6.53 7.96
CA ASN A 351 18.55 -7.29 8.12
C ASN A 351 18.49 -8.29 9.29
N ASP A 352 17.67 -8.03 10.32
CA ASP A 352 17.38 -8.98 11.39
C ASP A 352 16.28 -9.96 10.97
N ARG A 353 16.67 -11.04 10.28
CA ARG A 353 15.72 -12.04 9.75
C ARG A 353 14.87 -12.73 10.80
N GLU A 354 15.43 -12.95 12.00
CA GLU A 354 14.70 -13.57 13.09
C GLU A 354 13.61 -12.60 13.55
N TYR A 355 13.96 -11.36 13.87
CA TYR A 355 12.96 -10.39 14.30
C TYR A 355 11.95 -10.02 13.20
N LEU A 356 12.40 -9.87 11.95
CA LEU A 356 11.57 -9.62 10.77
C LEU A 356 10.45 -10.66 10.61
N THR A 357 10.76 -11.94 10.80
CA THR A 357 9.77 -13.02 10.71
C THR A 357 8.65 -12.82 11.74
N ARG A 358 8.98 -12.39 12.96
CA ARG A 358 7.96 -12.10 13.99
C ARG A 358 7.08 -10.93 13.57
N VAL A 359 7.69 -9.82 13.15
CA VAL A 359 6.99 -8.59 12.76
C VAL A 359 6.03 -8.82 11.59
N ILE A 360 6.45 -9.55 10.57
CA ILE A 360 5.62 -9.82 9.40
C ILE A 360 4.41 -10.70 9.73
N VAL A 361 4.59 -11.71 10.59
CA VAL A 361 3.48 -12.55 11.05
C VAL A 361 2.47 -11.72 11.85
N THR A 362 2.96 -10.78 12.68
CA THR A 362 2.09 -9.81 13.36
C THR A 362 1.31 -8.96 12.36
N PHE A 363 1.90 -8.49 11.26
CA PHE A 363 1.16 -7.79 10.21
C PHE A 363 0.05 -8.64 9.58
N ILE A 364 0.28 -9.94 9.35
CA ILE A 364 -0.77 -10.85 8.86
C ILE A 364 -1.96 -10.85 9.84
N ALA A 365 -1.69 -10.92 11.15
CA ALA A 365 -2.73 -10.87 12.18
C ALA A 365 -3.47 -9.51 12.18
N VAL A 366 -2.75 -8.39 12.14
CA VAL A 366 -3.31 -7.03 12.09
C VAL A 366 -4.27 -6.85 10.91
N PHE A 367 -3.83 -7.20 9.70
CA PHE A 367 -4.67 -7.02 8.51
C PHE A 367 -5.82 -8.03 8.45
N SER A 368 -5.64 -9.22 9.03
CA SER A 368 -6.74 -10.16 9.20
C SER A 368 -7.78 -9.62 10.19
N ALA A 369 -7.38 -8.91 11.24
CA ALA A 369 -8.30 -8.30 12.19
C ALA A 369 -9.17 -7.22 11.52
N PHE A 370 -8.59 -6.36 10.66
CA PHE A 370 -9.36 -5.36 9.89
C PHE A 370 -10.47 -5.96 9.01
N LEU A 371 -10.27 -7.19 8.51
CA LEU A 371 -11.24 -7.89 7.67
C LEU A 371 -12.28 -8.68 8.48
N ASN A 372 -11.94 -9.09 9.71
CA ASN A 372 -12.81 -9.94 10.54
C ASN A 372 -13.65 -9.14 11.54
N ASP A 373 -13.19 -7.95 11.92
CA ASP A 373 -13.86 -7.09 12.89
C ASP A 373 -14.04 -5.67 12.29
N PRO A 374 -15.29 -5.24 12.03
CA PRO A 374 -15.58 -3.94 11.45
C PRO A 374 -15.26 -2.75 12.38
N ASP A 375 -15.08 -2.99 13.67
CA ASP A 375 -14.74 -1.95 14.64
C ASP A 375 -13.25 -1.96 14.99
N PHE A 376 -12.48 -2.89 14.42
CA PHE A 376 -11.06 -3.02 14.71
C PHE A 376 -10.26 -1.80 14.25
N SER A 377 -9.54 -1.24 15.21
CA SER A 377 -8.42 -0.33 15.00
C SER A 377 -7.30 -0.71 15.97
N ILE A 378 -6.07 -0.35 15.66
CA ILE A 378 -4.95 -0.62 16.57
C ILE A 378 -5.03 0.38 17.72
N GLU A 379 -5.27 -0.11 18.93
CA GLU A 379 -5.33 0.73 20.13
C GLU A 379 -3.98 1.39 20.39
N GLY A 380 -3.98 2.66 20.79
CA GLY A 380 -2.76 3.47 20.88
C GLY A 380 -2.42 4.21 19.57
N ILE A 381 -3.19 4.02 18.50
CA ILE A 381 -3.21 4.92 17.35
C ILE A 381 -4.42 5.84 17.49
N ASP A 382 -4.21 7.16 17.39
CA ASP A 382 -5.29 8.14 17.43
C ASP A 382 -5.02 9.32 16.47
N ARG A 383 -5.69 10.46 16.66
CA ARG A 383 -5.49 11.64 15.82
C ARG A 383 -4.17 12.39 16.13
N ASP A 384 -3.59 12.17 17.32
CA ASP A 384 -2.45 12.92 17.85
C ASP A 384 -1.11 12.20 17.68
N GLY A 385 -1.12 10.87 17.74
CA GLY A 385 0.11 10.09 17.72
C GLY A 385 -0.10 8.59 17.57
N VAL A 386 1.05 7.91 17.54
CA VAL A 386 1.15 6.51 17.92
C VAL A 386 1.78 6.52 19.32
N HIS A 387 1.05 6.01 20.31
CA HIS A 387 1.42 6.02 21.71
C HIS A 387 1.17 4.66 22.32
N ALA A 388 1.93 4.29 23.35
CA ALA A 388 1.68 3.04 24.04
C ALA A 388 0.40 3.14 24.85
N VAL A 389 -0.38 2.07 24.86
CA VAL A 389 -1.49 1.91 25.79
C VAL A 389 -0.89 1.58 27.16
N ASP A 390 -1.24 2.35 28.18
CA ASP A 390 -0.89 2.03 29.56
C ASP A 390 -1.67 0.77 29.96
N VAL A 391 -0.97 -0.35 30.09
CA VAL A 391 -1.57 -1.56 30.64
C VAL A 391 -1.80 -1.31 32.13
N ASP A 392 -3.07 -1.19 32.56
CA ASP A 392 -3.40 -1.16 33.98
C ASP A 392 -2.85 -2.44 34.65
N PRO A 393 -1.86 -2.34 35.56
CA PRO A 393 -1.25 -3.50 36.18
C PRO A 393 -2.24 -4.37 36.95
N THR A 394 -3.41 -3.82 37.32
CA THR A 394 -4.42 -4.52 38.11
C THR A 394 -5.19 -5.60 37.34
N LEU A 395 -5.08 -5.63 36.00
CA LEU A 395 -5.68 -6.68 35.18
C LEU A 395 -4.82 -7.96 35.09
N ARG A 396 -3.55 -7.92 35.52
CA ARG A 396 -2.69 -9.12 35.57
C ARG A 396 -2.96 -10.04 36.76
N ASP A 397 -3.57 -9.53 37.83
CA ASP A 397 -3.76 -10.27 39.08
C ASP A 397 -5.12 -10.97 39.19
N ASN A 398 -6.02 -10.83 38.20
CA ASN A 398 -7.36 -11.43 38.24
C ASN A 398 -7.50 -12.72 37.40
N GLU A 399 -6.43 -13.19 36.76
CA GLU A 399 -6.38 -14.51 36.12
C GLU A 399 -5.28 -15.36 36.77
N SER A 400 -5.54 -15.82 38.00
CA SER A 400 -4.84 -16.96 38.60
C SER A 400 -5.78 -17.87 39.35
#